data_AF-I3XWK3-F1
#
_entry.id   AF-I3XWK3-F1
#
_cell.length_a   1.000
_cell.length_b   1.000
_cell.length_c   1.000
_cell.angle_alpha   90.00
_cell.angle_beta   90.00
_cell.angle_gamma   90.00
#
_symmetry.space_group_name_H-M   'P 1'
#
loop_
_entity.id
_entity.type
_entity.pdbx_description
1 polymer ?
#
loop_
_entity_poly.entity_id
_entity_poly.type
_entity_poly.pdbx_seq_one_letter_code
_entity_poly.pdbx_strand_id
1 'polypeptide(L)'
;MRILKWFCVVFLVLHVNAKSSFELTPEMYASFMAQSLKGSLPQSFTYENIELIVHKVTYESNKVHFEASTPHYAQLLAALKKQRTLPEKIQMQCTDFSKLSMVDKGVEYVLHVNANAQKPIEVLYDKEVCAKAFDVQKRIFIGGVNRYGERMNEKRKNEALTKR
;
A
#
# COMPACT_ATOMS: atom_id res chain seq x y z
N MET A 1 -32.71 -32.24 35.49
CA MET A 1 -32.90 -30.94 34.80
C MET A 1 -31.96 -29.80 35.24
N ARG A 2 -31.06 -29.95 36.24
CA ARG A 2 -30.14 -28.87 36.65
C ARG A 2 -28.81 -28.82 35.86
N ILE A 3 -28.28 -29.95 35.43
CA ILE A 3 -26.98 -30.05 34.73
C ILE A 3 -27.01 -29.39 33.33
N LEU A 4 -28.14 -29.51 32.63
CA LEU A 4 -28.32 -28.94 31.28
C LEU A 4 -28.26 -27.39 31.27
N LYS A 5 -28.72 -26.75 32.36
CA LYS A 5 -28.68 -25.29 32.52
C LYS A 5 -27.25 -24.77 32.73
N TRP A 6 -26.41 -25.52 33.45
CA TRP A 6 -25.02 -25.13 33.67
C TRP A 6 -24.17 -25.25 32.39
N PHE A 7 -24.41 -26.29 31.58
CA PHE A 7 -23.75 -26.41 30.27
C PHE A 7 -24.07 -25.25 29.33
N CYS A 8 -25.32 -24.79 29.27
CA CYS A 8 -25.71 -23.65 28.43
C CYS A 8 -25.05 -22.33 28.87
N VAL A 9 -24.90 -22.11 30.19
CA VAL A 9 -24.24 -20.92 30.73
C VAL A 9 -22.74 -20.94 30.43
N VAL A 10 -22.08 -22.10 30.57
CA VAL A 10 -20.66 -22.25 30.23
C VAL A 10 -20.43 -22.05 28.72
N PHE A 11 -21.31 -22.58 27.86
CA PHE A 11 -21.22 -22.39 26.42
C PHE A 11 -21.41 -20.91 26.02
N LEU A 12 -22.38 -20.21 26.62
CA LEU A 12 -22.58 -18.77 26.41
C LEU A 12 -21.38 -17.95 26.88
N VAL A 13 -20.80 -18.25 28.04
CA VAL A 13 -19.60 -17.54 28.53
C VAL A 13 -18.39 -17.80 27.63
N LEU A 14 -18.24 -19.01 27.09
CA LEU A 14 -17.19 -19.34 26.11
C LEU A 14 -17.42 -18.63 24.77
N HIS A 15 -18.67 -18.46 24.30
CA HIS A 15 -18.97 -17.77 23.04
C HIS A 15 -18.86 -16.24 23.18
N VAL A 16 -19.18 -15.67 24.34
CA VAL A 16 -19.07 -14.22 24.58
C VAL A 16 -17.62 -13.78 24.85
N ASN A 17 -16.78 -14.67 25.38
CA ASN A 17 -15.33 -14.44 25.53
C ASN A 17 -14.49 -14.92 24.34
N ALA A 18 -15.11 -15.62 23.38
CA ALA A 18 -14.57 -15.73 22.04
C ALA A 18 -14.75 -14.37 21.34
N LYS A 19 -14.00 -13.35 21.81
CA LYS A 19 -13.58 -12.25 20.95
C LYS A 19 -13.11 -12.92 19.68
N SER A 20 -13.78 -12.63 18.56
CA SER A 20 -13.33 -13.01 17.23
C SER A 20 -11.96 -12.37 17.03
N SER A 21 -10.93 -13.03 17.54
CA SER A 21 -9.54 -12.59 17.55
C SER A 21 -8.87 -13.01 16.24
N PHE A 22 -9.67 -13.08 15.18
CA PHE A 22 -9.18 -13.11 13.81
C PHE A 22 -8.92 -11.66 13.39
N GLU A 23 -7.96 -11.01 14.05
CA GLU A 23 -7.33 -9.85 13.43
C GLU A 23 -6.59 -10.37 12.20
N LEU A 24 -7.07 -10.02 11.02
CA LEU A 24 -6.44 -10.42 9.77
C LEU A 24 -5.03 -9.85 9.73
N THR A 25 -4.07 -10.67 9.29
CA THR A 25 -2.68 -10.21 9.17
C THR A 25 -2.54 -9.26 7.97
N PRO A 26 -1.50 -8.41 7.94
CA PRO A 26 -1.22 -7.55 6.78
C PRO A 26 -1.09 -8.34 5.47
N GLU A 27 -0.53 -9.54 5.52
CA GLU A 27 -0.43 -10.46 4.37
C GLU A 27 -1.82 -10.91 3.89
N MET A 28 -2.73 -11.20 4.83
CA MET A 28 -4.11 -11.55 4.47
C MET A 28 -4.82 -10.37 3.82
N TYR A 29 -4.67 -9.14 4.35
CA TYR A 29 -5.23 -7.94 3.74
C TYR A 29 -4.66 -7.68 2.34
N ALA A 30 -3.33 -7.77 2.18
CA ALA A 30 -2.68 -7.60 0.88
C ALA A 30 -3.21 -8.62 -0.14
N SER A 31 -3.34 -9.89 0.27
CA SER A 31 -3.88 -10.94 -0.59
C SER A 31 -5.33 -10.68 -1.01
N PHE A 32 -6.18 -10.26 -0.06
CA PHE A 32 -7.58 -9.95 -0.33
C PHE A 32 -7.72 -8.76 -1.28
N MET A 33 -6.97 -7.69 -1.04
CA MET A 33 -6.95 -6.51 -1.92
C MET A 33 -6.51 -6.88 -3.33
N ALA A 34 -5.40 -7.60 -3.48
CA ALA A 34 -4.93 -8.04 -4.79
C ALA A 34 -5.94 -8.93 -5.51
N GLN A 35 -6.59 -9.86 -4.82
CA GLN A 35 -7.61 -10.73 -5.40
C GLN A 35 -8.87 -9.96 -5.82
N SER A 36 -9.32 -9.01 -5.00
CA SER A 36 -10.53 -8.20 -5.28
C SER A 36 -10.37 -7.35 -6.55
N LEU A 37 -9.15 -6.90 -6.84
CA LEU A 37 -8.86 -6.03 -7.98
C LEU A 37 -8.58 -6.81 -9.28
N LYS A 38 -8.31 -8.12 -9.23
CA LYS A 38 -7.99 -8.92 -10.44
C LYS A 38 -9.10 -8.90 -11.49
N GLY A 39 -10.37 -8.89 -11.06
CA GLY A 39 -11.52 -8.95 -11.95
C GLY A 39 -11.78 -7.65 -12.73
N SER A 40 -11.17 -6.54 -12.33
CA SER A 40 -11.37 -5.21 -12.94
C SER A 40 -10.22 -4.77 -13.83
N LEU A 41 -9.26 -5.65 -14.13
CA LEU A 41 -8.07 -5.33 -14.95
C LEU A 41 -8.30 -5.68 -16.44
N PRO A 42 -7.75 -4.89 -17.38
CA PRO A 42 -6.97 -3.68 -17.15
C PRO A 42 -7.84 -2.49 -16.70
N GLN A 43 -7.29 -1.62 -15.86
CA GLN A 43 -8.00 -0.44 -15.33
C GLN A 43 -7.21 0.85 -15.60
N SER A 44 -7.85 1.82 -16.25
CA SER A 44 -7.27 3.15 -16.48
C SER A 44 -7.64 4.13 -15.36
N PHE A 45 -6.65 4.92 -14.95
CA PHE A 45 -6.78 6.03 -14.01
C PHE A 45 -6.25 7.30 -14.68
N THR A 46 -6.94 8.42 -14.53
CA THR A 46 -6.53 9.70 -15.12
C THR A 46 -6.48 10.78 -14.05
N TYR A 47 -5.34 11.48 -13.96
CA TYR A 47 -5.15 12.63 -13.09
C TYR A 47 -4.37 13.72 -13.81
N GLU A 48 -4.90 14.95 -13.86
CA GLU A 48 -4.26 16.10 -14.55
C GLU A 48 -3.77 15.76 -15.97
N ASN A 49 -4.60 15.06 -16.75
CA ASN A 49 -4.31 14.56 -18.12
C ASN A 49 -3.21 13.50 -18.22
N ILE A 50 -2.70 12.98 -17.10
CA ILE A 50 -1.79 11.84 -17.05
C ILE A 50 -2.63 10.58 -16.87
N GLU A 51 -2.65 9.75 -17.90
CA GLU A 51 -3.26 8.41 -17.85
C GLU A 51 -2.27 7.36 -17.33
N LEU A 52 -2.73 6.49 -16.44
CA LEU A 52 -2.04 5.31 -15.96
C LEU A 52 -2.94 4.09 -16.12
N ILE A 53 -2.46 3.06 -16.81
CA ILE A 53 -3.21 1.83 -17.10
C ILE A 53 -2.60 0.70 -16.28
N VAL A 54 -3.33 0.19 -15.30
CA VAL A 54 -2.93 -0.96 -14.49
C VAL A 54 -3.33 -2.23 -15.23
N HIS A 55 -2.35 -3.10 -15.49
CA HIS A 55 -2.56 -4.36 -16.23
C HIS A 55 -2.64 -5.56 -15.31
N LYS A 56 -1.91 -5.53 -14.21
CA LYS A 56 -1.77 -6.68 -13.33
C LYS A 56 -1.62 -6.24 -11.88
N VAL A 57 -2.24 -7.01 -11.00
CA VAL A 57 -2.10 -6.88 -9.55
C VAL A 57 -1.65 -8.20 -8.97
N THR A 58 -0.54 -8.17 -8.23
CA THR A 58 0.01 -9.31 -7.48
C THR A 58 0.22 -8.91 -6.03
N TYR A 59 0.53 -9.88 -5.18
CA TYR A 59 0.94 -9.60 -3.81
C TYR A 59 2.11 -10.50 -3.42
N GLU A 60 2.94 -9.99 -2.52
CA GLU A 60 4.05 -10.71 -1.91
C GLU A 60 4.17 -10.25 -0.44
N SER A 61 4.03 -11.19 0.51
CA SER A 61 3.94 -10.85 1.94
C SER A 61 2.87 -9.78 2.18
N ASN A 62 3.21 -8.67 2.83
CA ASN A 62 2.33 -7.54 3.11
C ASN A 62 2.24 -6.52 1.97
N LYS A 63 2.84 -6.79 0.81
CA LYS A 63 2.94 -5.85 -0.32
C LYS A 63 1.95 -6.21 -1.42
N VAL A 64 1.22 -5.21 -1.91
CA VAL A 64 0.39 -5.30 -3.11
C VAL A 64 1.12 -4.58 -4.24
N HIS A 65 1.39 -5.30 -5.31
CA HIS A 65 2.11 -4.80 -6.47
C HIS A 65 1.14 -4.51 -7.62
N PHE A 66 1.19 -3.28 -8.13
CA PHE A 66 0.49 -2.87 -9.34
C PHE A 66 1.49 -2.78 -10.49
N GLU A 67 1.30 -3.55 -11.55
CA GLU A 67 2.05 -3.38 -12.80
C GLU A 67 1.21 -2.52 -13.74
N ALA A 68 1.76 -1.38 -14.13
CA ALA A 68 1.09 -0.37 -14.93
C ALA A 68 1.94 0.11 -16.10
N SER A 69 1.29 0.71 -17.09
CA SER A 69 1.94 1.48 -18.15
C SER A 69 1.29 2.85 -18.28
N THR A 70 1.97 3.77 -18.96
CA THR A 70 1.44 5.09 -19.27
C THR A 70 1.89 5.53 -20.66
N PRO A 71 1.00 6.08 -21.49
CA PRO A 71 1.41 6.76 -22.72
C PRO A 71 2.06 8.12 -22.44
N HIS A 72 1.94 8.65 -21.22
CA HIS A 72 2.33 10.00 -20.82
C HIS A 72 3.61 10.02 -19.96
N TYR A 73 4.55 9.09 -20.19
CA TYR A 73 5.71 8.91 -19.30
C TYR A 73 6.50 10.20 -19.03
N ALA A 74 6.78 11.01 -20.06
CA ALA A 74 7.53 12.24 -19.90
C ALA A 74 6.83 13.25 -18.96
N GLN A 75 5.49 13.33 -19.04
CA GLN A 75 4.67 14.19 -18.21
C GLN A 75 4.61 13.67 -16.77
N LEU A 76 4.42 12.35 -16.60
CA LEU A 76 4.47 11.69 -15.29
C LEU A 76 5.82 11.93 -14.60
N LEU A 77 6.93 11.69 -15.30
CA LEU A 77 8.27 11.88 -14.76
C LEU A 77 8.51 13.35 -14.37
N ALA A 78 8.05 14.29 -15.19
CA ALA A 78 8.17 15.72 -14.89
C ALA A 78 7.34 16.12 -13.66
N ALA A 79 6.12 15.61 -13.52
CA ALA A 79 5.27 15.84 -12.35
C ALA A 79 5.92 15.28 -11.08
N LEU A 80 6.35 14.02 -11.11
CA LEU A 80 6.99 13.35 -9.98
C LEU A 80 8.27 14.06 -9.52
N LYS A 81 9.10 14.58 -10.44
CA LYS A 81 10.34 15.31 -10.07
C LYS A 81 10.08 16.66 -9.40
N LYS A 82 8.95 17.32 -9.69
CA LYS A 82 8.60 18.63 -9.13
C LYS A 82 8.05 18.50 -7.71
N GLN A 83 7.43 17.37 -7.38
CA GLN A 83 6.69 17.19 -6.15
C GLN A 83 7.61 16.88 -4.97
N ARG A 84 7.67 17.77 -3.98
CA ARG A 84 8.41 17.52 -2.72
C ARG A 84 7.51 17.03 -1.59
N THR A 85 6.25 17.45 -1.62
CA THR A 85 5.23 17.08 -0.64
C THR A 85 3.95 16.71 -1.36
N LEU A 86 3.09 15.93 -0.71
CA LEU A 86 1.75 15.68 -1.22
C LEU A 86 0.96 17.01 -1.28
N PRO A 87 0.14 17.24 -2.33
CA PRO A 87 -0.80 18.36 -2.34
C PRO A 87 -1.73 18.29 -1.13
N GLU A 88 -2.09 19.42 -0.54
CA GLU A 88 -2.90 19.49 0.69
C GLU A 88 -4.22 18.71 0.57
N LYS A 89 -4.90 18.81 -0.58
CA LYS A 89 -6.12 18.05 -0.88
C LYS A 89 -5.89 16.53 -0.82
N ILE A 90 -4.78 16.06 -1.40
CA ILE A 90 -4.41 14.65 -1.39
C ILE A 90 -3.98 14.22 0.02
N GLN A 91 -3.29 15.07 0.77
CA GLN A 91 -2.87 14.79 2.14
C GLN A 91 -4.07 14.57 3.08
N MET A 92 -5.13 15.36 2.95
CA MET A 92 -6.38 15.14 3.70
C MET A 92 -7.01 13.79 3.37
N GLN A 93 -7.08 13.44 2.08
CA GLN A 93 -7.64 12.17 1.61
C GLN A 93 -6.74 10.96 1.95
N CYS A 94 -5.44 11.19 2.12
CA CYS A 94 -4.43 10.16 2.38
C CYS A 94 -4.75 9.38 3.66
N THR A 95 -5.22 10.06 4.71
CA THR A 95 -5.50 9.41 6.00
C THR A 95 -6.69 8.46 5.91
N ASP A 96 -7.76 8.87 5.20
CA ASP A 96 -8.94 8.03 5.00
C ASP A 96 -8.62 6.87 4.05
N PHE A 97 -7.87 7.15 2.98
CA PHE A 97 -7.39 6.11 2.08
C PHE A 97 -6.49 5.10 2.80
N SER A 98 -5.60 5.55 3.68
CA SER A 98 -4.69 4.68 4.46
C SER A 98 -5.45 3.64 5.29
N LYS A 99 -6.58 4.04 5.89
CA LYS A 99 -7.46 3.12 6.64
C LYS A 99 -8.18 2.14 5.70
N LEU A 100 -8.74 2.63 4.59
CA LEU A 100 -9.45 1.80 3.62
C LEU A 100 -8.54 0.76 2.96
N SER A 101 -7.31 1.16 2.68
CA SER A 101 -6.27 0.34 2.06
C SER A 101 -5.45 -0.45 3.08
N MET A 102 -5.78 -0.39 4.37
CA MET A 102 -5.12 -1.14 5.46
C MET A 102 -3.62 -0.85 5.58
N VAL A 103 -3.18 0.33 5.13
CA VAL A 103 -1.78 0.76 5.23
C VAL A 103 -1.42 1.09 6.68
N ASP A 104 -2.37 1.64 7.43
CA ASP A 104 -2.24 1.83 8.88
C ASP A 104 -2.10 0.50 9.64
N LYS A 105 -2.59 -0.61 9.05
CA LYS A 105 -2.40 -1.98 9.52
C LYS A 105 -1.13 -2.65 9.01
N GLY A 106 -0.31 -1.97 8.20
CA GLY A 106 0.99 -2.47 7.74
C GLY A 106 1.00 -3.08 6.34
N VAL A 107 -0.08 -2.93 5.56
CA VAL A 107 -0.03 -3.21 4.12
C VAL A 107 0.80 -2.15 3.42
N GLU A 108 1.58 -2.54 2.42
CA GLU A 108 2.32 -1.62 1.55
C GLU A 108 1.84 -1.79 0.11
N TYR A 109 1.83 -0.71 -0.66
CA TYR A 109 1.49 -0.76 -2.09
C TYR A 109 2.69 -0.32 -2.91
N VAL A 110 3.00 -1.07 -3.96
CA VAL A 110 4.10 -0.78 -4.87
C VAL A 110 3.54 -0.62 -6.27
N LEU A 111 3.63 0.59 -6.82
CA LEU A 111 3.28 0.85 -8.21
C LEU A 111 4.53 0.73 -9.08
N HIS A 112 4.49 -0.19 -10.04
CA HIS A 112 5.51 -0.40 -11.07
C HIS A 112 5.01 0.16 -12.39
N VAL A 113 5.57 1.28 -12.84
CA VAL A 113 5.25 1.87 -14.14
C VAL A 113 6.32 1.45 -15.14
N ASN A 114 5.95 0.49 -15.98
CA ASN A 114 6.77 0.02 -17.09
C ASN A 114 6.60 0.97 -18.29
N ALA A 115 7.72 1.48 -18.78
CA ALA A 115 7.77 2.41 -19.90
C ALA A 115 8.78 1.96 -20.96
N ASN A 116 8.70 0.69 -21.37
CA ASN A 116 9.52 0.09 -22.43
C ASN A 116 11.00 0.50 -22.35
N ALA A 117 11.53 1.17 -23.38
CA ALA A 117 12.94 1.59 -23.49
C ALA A 117 13.38 2.68 -22.50
N GLN A 118 12.50 3.11 -21.59
CA GLN A 118 12.77 4.12 -20.58
C GLN A 118 13.01 3.46 -19.22
N LYS A 119 13.57 4.23 -18.28
CA LYS A 119 13.78 3.74 -16.91
C LYS A 119 12.43 3.43 -16.26
N PRO A 120 12.26 2.29 -15.59
CA PRO A 120 11.04 2.01 -14.85
C PRO A 120 10.87 3.05 -13.72
N ILE A 121 9.62 3.38 -13.41
CA ILE A 121 9.28 4.19 -12.24
C ILE A 121 8.62 3.28 -11.23
N GLU A 122 9.12 3.26 -10.00
CA GLU A 122 8.53 2.53 -8.89
C GLU A 122 8.10 3.53 -7.81
N VAL A 123 6.89 3.37 -7.27
CA VAL A 123 6.39 4.22 -6.18
C VAL A 123 5.93 3.34 -5.04
N LEU A 124 6.51 3.55 -3.86
CA LEU A 124 6.17 2.82 -2.64
C LEU A 124 5.21 3.66 -1.78
N TYR A 125 4.01 3.13 -1.54
CA TYR A 125 3.04 3.72 -0.64
C TYR A 125 2.95 2.88 0.64
N ASP A 126 3.53 3.42 1.72
CA ASP A 126 3.53 2.84 3.06
C ASP A 126 2.91 3.81 4.08
N LYS A 127 2.89 3.39 5.35
CA LYS A 127 2.30 4.17 6.46
C LYS A 127 2.92 5.57 6.66
N GLU A 128 4.12 5.81 6.16
CA GLU A 128 4.80 7.10 6.35
C GLU A 128 4.36 8.14 5.32
N VAL A 129 3.83 7.70 4.18
CA VAL A 129 3.50 8.59 3.05
C VAL A 129 2.46 9.65 3.41
N CYS A 130 1.54 9.34 4.33
CA CYS A 130 0.53 10.30 4.80
C CYS A 130 1.00 11.22 5.93
N ALA A 131 2.26 11.16 6.37
CA ALA A 131 2.75 12.02 7.44
C ALA A 131 2.79 13.49 6.99
N LYS A 132 2.51 14.42 7.92
CA LYS A 132 2.36 15.87 7.62
C LYS A 132 3.57 16.50 6.92
N ALA A 133 4.77 16.02 7.20
CA ALA A 133 6.03 16.52 6.64
C ALA A 133 6.75 15.46 5.78
N PHE A 134 6.01 14.53 5.19
CA PHE A 134 6.61 13.47 4.39
C PHE A 134 7.20 14.00 3.08
N ASP A 135 8.45 13.64 2.83
CA ASP A 135 9.08 13.86 1.53
C ASP A 135 8.80 12.68 0.58
N VAL A 136 7.95 12.95 -0.40
CA VAL A 136 7.52 11.95 -1.40
C VAL A 136 8.69 11.41 -2.22
N GLN A 137 9.78 12.15 -2.36
CA GLN A 137 10.96 11.72 -3.12
C GLN A 137 11.69 10.53 -2.49
N LYS A 138 11.45 10.24 -1.20
CA LYS A 138 11.98 9.05 -0.53
C LYS A 138 11.33 7.75 -1.02
N ARG A 139 10.20 7.84 -1.72
CA ARG A 139 9.37 6.70 -2.14
C ARG A 139 9.15 6.61 -3.64
N ILE A 140 9.71 7.54 -4.40
CA ILE A 140 9.71 7.51 -5.85
C ILE A 140 11.10 7.05 -6.30
N PHE A 141 11.15 5.92 -7.00
CA PHE A 141 12.37 5.32 -7.53
C PHE A 141 12.33 5.37 -9.06
N ILE A 142 13.39 5.86 -9.69
CA ILE A 142 13.50 5.97 -11.15
C ILE A 142 14.72 5.16 -11.59
N GLY A 143 14.48 4.05 -12.29
CA GLY A 143 15.52 3.08 -12.61
C GLY A 143 16.07 2.36 -11.36
N GLY A 144 15.21 2.12 -10.36
CA GLY A 144 15.55 1.38 -9.15
C GLY A 144 16.21 2.16 -8.02
N VAL A 145 16.40 3.48 -8.17
CA VAL A 145 16.98 4.36 -7.14
C VAL A 145 16.13 5.60 -6.91
N ASN A 146 16.00 6.04 -5.66
CA ASN A 146 15.34 7.29 -5.32
C ASN A 146 16.30 8.49 -5.46
N ARG A 147 15.79 9.70 -5.21
CA ARG A 147 16.59 10.94 -5.28
C ARG A 147 17.82 10.96 -4.37
N TYR A 148 17.80 10.16 -3.31
CA TYR A 148 18.84 10.06 -2.29
C TYR A 148 19.86 8.95 -2.56
N GLY A 149 19.71 8.21 -3.67
CA GLY A 149 20.58 7.10 -4.03
C GLY A 149 20.23 5.78 -3.34
N GLU A 150 19.12 5.71 -2.62
CA GLU A 150 18.66 4.50 -1.94
C GLU A 150 17.88 3.60 -2.91
N ARG A 151 18.02 2.28 -2.74
CA ARG A 151 17.25 1.28 -3.50
C ARG A 151 16.03 0.82 -2.70
N MET A 152 14.94 0.49 -3.39
CA MET A 152 13.68 0.08 -2.76
C MET A 152 13.80 -1.16 -1.86
N ASN A 153 14.74 -2.07 -2.17
CA ASN A 153 14.97 -3.32 -1.44
C ASN A 153 16.23 -3.32 -0.57
N GLU A 154 16.97 -2.21 -0.48
CA GLU A 154 18.00 -2.09 0.54
C GLU A 154 17.31 -2.00 1.89
N LYS A 155 17.26 -3.17 2.57
CA LYS A 155 16.77 -3.34 3.95
C LYS A 155 17.12 -2.08 4.74
N ARG A 156 16.11 -1.46 5.35
CA ARG A 156 16.21 -0.34 6.29
C ARG A 156 17.19 -0.70 7.43
N LYS A 157 18.49 -0.65 7.16
CA LYS A 157 19.55 -1.02 8.11
C LYS A 157 19.65 -0.01 9.25
N ASN A 158 19.02 1.16 9.10
CA ASN A 158 19.06 2.24 10.06
C ASN A 158 17.90 2.27 11.07
N GLU A 159 16.81 1.51 10.88
CA GLU A 159 15.69 1.53 11.84
C GLU A 159 15.88 0.58 13.04
N ALA A 160 16.82 -0.37 12.94
CA ALA A 160 17.19 -1.23 14.07
C ALA A 160 18.22 -0.59 15.02
N LEU A 161 18.83 0.54 14.63
CA LEU A 161 19.87 1.21 15.43
C LEU A 161 19.36 2.34 16.31
N THR A 162 18.13 2.82 16.11
CA THR A 162 17.52 3.91 16.91
C THR A 162 16.59 3.43 18.02
N LYS A 163 16.53 2.11 18.27
CA LYS A 163 15.78 1.49 19.38
C LYS A 163 16.69 0.69 20.33
N ARG A 164 17.92 1.16 20.56
CA ARG A 164 18.75 0.66 21.66
C ARG A 164 19.06 1.79 22.62
#